data_AF-A0A8T0F1A1-F1
#
_entry.id   AF-A0A8T0F1A1-F1
#
_cell.length_a   1.000
_cell.length_b   1.000
_cell.length_c   1.000
_cell.angle_alpha   90.00
_cell.angle_beta   90.00
_cell.angle_gamma   90.00
#
_symmetry.space_group_name_H-M   'P 1'
#
loop_
_entity.id
_entity.type
_entity.pdbx_description
1 polymer ?
#
loop_
_entity_poly.entity_id
_entity_poly.type
_entity_poly.pdbx_seq_one_letter_code
_entity_poly.pdbx_strand_id
1 'polypeptide(L)'
;MSAKLGIVDYIVVAIMLAVCALIGVYFRCTGGRQKTTNEFLMGNRRMQITPVAISLIAMSLSSISVLGIPAETYLYGTQIFLAAAGIPIGGLFAAYGLLPVFYDMKVSTVYE
;
A
#
# COMPACT_ATOMS: atom_id res chain seq x y z
N MET A 1 -15.04 25.13 18.93
CA MET A 1 -14.72 25.54 17.55
C MET A 1 -15.21 24.43 16.62
N SER A 2 -16.42 24.57 16.07
CA SER A 2 -17.04 23.52 15.23
C SER A 2 -16.50 23.69 13.82
N ALA A 3 -15.38 23.02 13.50
CA ALA A 3 -14.83 22.98 12.15
C ALA A 3 -15.76 22.11 11.29
N LYS A 4 -16.79 22.73 10.72
CA LYS A 4 -17.66 22.06 9.74
C LYS A 4 -16.92 22.06 8.41
N LEU A 5 -16.75 20.88 7.82
CA LEU A 5 -16.22 20.71 6.47
C LEU A 5 -17.05 21.55 5.50
N GLY A 6 -16.38 22.32 4.65
CA GLY A 6 -17.03 23.13 3.64
C GLY A 6 -17.74 22.26 2.61
N ILE A 7 -18.70 22.84 1.89
CA ILE A 7 -19.36 22.16 0.76
C ILE A 7 -18.33 21.65 -0.25
N VAL A 8 -17.25 22.41 -0.46
CA VAL A 8 -16.14 22.02 -1.35
C VAL A 8 -15.41 20.77 -0.84
N ASP A 9 -15.14 20.67 0.46
CA ASP A 9 -14.45 19.51 1.05
C ASP A 9 -15.28 18.24 0.88
N TYR A 10 -16.60 18.34 1.09
CA TYR A 10 -17.53 17.23 0.86
C TYR A 10 -17.55 16.78 -0.61
N ILE A 11 -17.52 17.73 -1.55
CA ILE A 11 -17.47 17.40 -2.98
C ILE A 11 -16.18 16.65 -3.31
N VAL A 12 -15.03 17.11 -2.81
CA VAL A 12 -13.73 16.45 -3.06
C VAL A 12 -13.73 15.03 -2.49
N VAL A 13 -14.23 14.83 -1.26
CA VAL A 13 -14.35 13.51 -0.64
C VAL A 13 -15.28 12.61 -1.45
N ALA A 14 -16.44 13.11 -1.88
CA ALA A 14 -17.40 12.36 -2.67
C ALA A 14 -16.81 11.93 -4.03
N ILE A 15 -16.08 12.83 -4.70
CA ILE A 15 -15.40 12.52 -5.97
C ILE A 15 -14.31 11.47 -5.75
N MET A 16 -13.48 11.61 -4.71
CA MET A 16 -12.42 10.64 -4.40
C MET A 16 -12.99 9.24 -4.15
N LEU A 17 -14.07 9.13 -3.37
CA LEU A 17 -14.77 7.87 -3.15
C LEU A 17 -15.39 7.31 -4.43
N ALA A 18 -16.00 8.17 -5.26
CA ALA A 18 -16.58 7.77 -6.53
C ALA A 18 -15.51 7.22 -7.48
N VAL A 19 -14.34 7.86 -7.57
CA VAL A 19 -13.21 7.38 -8.39
C VAL A 19 -12.72 6.03 -7.90
N CYS A 20 -12.51 5.84 -6.59
CA CYS A 20 -12.13 4.55 -6.02
C CYS A 20 -13.15 3.45 -6.35
N ALA A 21 -14.45 3.75 -6.22
CA ALA A 21 -15.52 2.81 -6.54
C ALA A 21 -15.58 2.49 -8.04
N LEU A 22 -15.46 3.51 -8.90
CA LEU A 22 -15.46 3.35 -10.35
C LEU A 22 -14.30 2.49 -10.85
N ILE A 23 -13.10 2.66 -10.29
CA ILE A 23 -11.95 1.80 -10.61
C ILE A 23 -12.28 0.35 -10.25
N GLY A 24 -12.83 0.10 -9.05
CA GLY A 24 -13.24 -1.25 -8.64
C GLY A 24 -14.30 -1.88 -9.56
N VAL A 25 -15.33 -1.12 -9.93
CA VAL A 25 -16.39 -1.57 -10.85
C VAL A 25 -15.83 -1.80 -12.26
N TYR A 26 -14.94 -0.93 -12.75
CA TYR A 26 -14.28 -1.08 -14.04
C TYR A 26 -13.46 -2.38 -14.11
N PHE A 27 -12.66 -2.67 -13.08
CA PHE A 27 -11.90 -3.92 -13.01
C PHE A 27 -12.80 -5.16 -12.87
N ARG A 28 -13.96 -5.03 -12.20
CA ARG A 28 -14.95 -6.11 -12.07
C ARG A 28 -15.66 -6.44 -13.39
N CYS A 29 -16.02 -5.42 -14.17
CA CYS A 29 -16.79 -5.56 -15.42
C CYS A 29 -15.90 -5.88 -16.63
N THR A 30 -14.72 -5.27 -16.73
CA THR A 30 -13.82 -5.39 -17.90
C THR A 30 -12.79 -6.51 -17.72
N GLY A 31 -12.63 -7.04 -16.50
CA GLY A 31 -11.49 -7.85 -16.11
C GLY A 31 -11.42 -9.24 -16.73
N GLY A 32 -12.51 -10.03 -16.78
CA GLY A 32 -12.53 -11.43 -17.27
C GLY A 32 -11.52 -12.43 -16.63
N ARG A 33 -10.59 -11.92 -15.82
CA ARG A 33 -9.31 -12.44 -15.33
C ARG A 33 -9.27 -12.56 -13.80
N GLN A 34 -10.43 -12.76 -13.19
CA GLN A 34 -10.56 -13.00 -11.74
C GLN A 34 -11.30 -14.32 -11.51
N LYS A 35 -11.10 -15.31 -12.39
CA LYS A 35 -11.84 -16.59 -12.34
C LYS A 35 -11.20 -17.60 -11.39
N THR A 36 -9.93 -17.42 -11.04
CA THR A 36 -9.21 -18.33 -10.13
C THR A 36 -8.52 -17.54 -9.03
N THR A 37 -8.45 -18.11 -7.82
CA THR A 37 -7.79 -17.50 -6.64
C THR A 37 -6.34 -17.11 -6.93
N ASN A 38 -5.63 -17.93 -7.73
CA ASN A 38 -4.27 -17.62 -8.18
C ASN A 38 -4.22 -16.39 -9.09
N GLU A 39 -5.18 -16.19 -9.99
CA GLU A 39 -5.19 -15.01 -10.86
C GLU A 39 -5.50 -13.72 -10.08
N PHE A 40 -6.38 -13.81 -9.07
CA PHE A 40 -6.75 -12.70 -8.21
C PHE A 40 -5.64 -12.31 -7.21
N LEU A 41 -5.03 -13.29 -6.54
CA LEU A 41 -4.00 -13.03 -5.51
C LEU A 41 -2.60 -12.82 -6.10
N MET A 42 -2.24 -13.56 -7.16
CA MET A 42 -0.88 -13.54 -7.72
C MET A 42 -0.75 -12.71 -9.00
N GLY A 43 -1.85 -12.17 -9.55
CA GLY A 43 -1.83 -11.42 -10.81
C GLY A 43 -1.21 -12.23 -11.97
N ASN A 44 -1.37 -13.56 -11.93
CA ASN A 44 -0.77 -14.51 -12.88
C ASN A 44 0.78 -14.43 -12.97
N ARG A 45 1.47 -13.92 -11.93
CA ARG A 45 2.93 -13.70 -11.89
C ARG A 45 3.50 -12.90 -13.08
N ARG A 46 2.64 -12.17 -13.80
CA ARG A 46 2.97 -11.36 -14.99
C ARG A 46 2.80 -9.87 -14.76
N MET A 47 2.55 -9.45 -13.53
CA MET A 47 2.55 -8.03 -13.18
C MET A 47 3.95 -7.44 -13.41
N GLN A 48 3.99 -6.30 -14.11
CA GLN A 48 5.24 -5.57 -14.27
C GLN A 48 5.74 -5.06 -12.92
N ILE A 49 7.06 -4.85 -12.82
CA ILE A 49 7.71 -4.40 -11.58
C ILE A 49 7.16 -3.03 -11.13
N THR A 50 6.77 -2.17 -12.06
CA THR A 50 6.27 -0.82 -11.80
C THR A 50 4.96 -0.77 -11.00
N PRO A 51 3.85 -1.45 -11.38
CA PRO A 51 2.63 -1.48 -10.58
C PRO A 51 2.80 -2.20 -9.25
N VAL A 52 3.71 -3.18 -9.16
CA VAL A 52 4.02 -3.87 -7.90
C VAL A 52 4.69 -2.92 -6.92
N ALA A 53 5.71 -2.17 -7.37
CA ALA A 53 6.39 -1.19 -6.53
C ALA A 53 5.42 -0.09 -6.04
N ILE A 54 4.56 0.42 -6.92
CA ILE A 54 3.54 1.43 -6.56
C ILE A 54 2.58 0.88 -5.51
N SER A 55 2.12 -0.37 -5.66
CA SER A 55 1.22 -1.01 -4.71
C SER A 55 1.87 -1.21 -3.34
N LEU A 56 3.16 -1.60 -3.31
CA LEU A 56 3.93 -1.73 -2.08
C LEU A 56 4.07 -0.40 -1.35
N ILE A 57 4.42 0.68 -2.07
CA ILE A 57 4.51 2.03 -1.49
C ILE A 57 3.13 2.45 -0.95
N ALA A 58 2.07 2.24 -1.73
CA ALA A 58 0.71 2.59 -1.31
C ALA A 58 0.29 1.84 -0.03
N MET A 59 0.62 0.55 0.09
CA MET A 59 0.34 -0.24 1.30
C MET A 59 1.15 0.23 2.52
N SER A 60 2.38 0.72 2.31
CA SER A 60 3.21 1.22 3.41
C SER A 60 2.72 2.56 3.98
N LEU A 61 1.97 3.35 3.21
CA LEU A 61 1.42 4.61 3.70
C LEU A 61 0.20 4.35 4.59
N SER A 62 0.30 4.74 5.86
CA SER A 62 -0.80 4.68 6.83
C SER A 62 -1.05 6.04 7.47
N SER A 63 -2.22 6.21 8.10
CA SER A 63 -2.54 7.43 8.88
C SER A 63 -1.53 7.72 9.99
N ILE A 64 -0.89 6.66 10.52
CA ILE A 64 0.18 6.78 11.53
C ILE A 64 1.43 7.40 10.91
N SER A 65 1.79 7.01 9.69
CA SER A 65 2.95 7.57 9.00
C SER A 65 2.75 9.05 8.65
N VAL A 66 1.54 9.44 8.27
CA VAL A 66 1.24 10.81 7.82
C VAL A 66 1.07 11.78 8.98
N LEU A 67 0.38 11.39 10.06
CA LEU A 67 0.10 12.27 11.20
C LEU A 67 0.90 11.92 12.45
N GLY A 68 1.24 10.65 12.66
CA GLY A 68 1.95 10.18 13.85
C GLY A 68 3.43 10.56 13.86
N ILE A 69 4.16 10.35 12.75
CA ILE A 69 5.59 10.69 12.64
C ILE A 69 5.86 12.18 12.93
N PRO A 70 5.13 13.16 12.35
CA PRO A 70 5.35 14.56 12.67
C PRO A 70 4.93 14.92 14.09
N ALA A 71 3.85 14.32 14.62
CA ALA A 71 3.43 14.54 16.01
C ALA A 71 4.49 14.02 17.00
N GLU A 72 5.09 12.87 16.73
CA GLU A 72 6.17 12.31 17.54
C GLU A 72 7.44 13.13 17.42
N THR A 73 7.79 13.59 16.21
CA THR A 73 8.95 14.46 16.00
C THR A 73 8.80 15.80 16.73
N TYR A 74 7.57 16.32 16.79
CA TYR A 74 7.27 17.57 17.50
C TYR A 74 7.41 17.42 19.03
N LEU A 75 7.06 16.26 19.60
CA LEU A 75 7.09 16.03 21.04
C LEU A 75 8.43 15.50 21.56
N TYR A 76 9.09 14.61 20.80
CA TYR A 76 10.26 13.85 21.23
C TYR A 76 11.52 14.12 20.39
N GLY A 77 11.44 15.04 19.41
CA GLY A 77 12.56 15.42 18.57
C GLY A 77 12.94 14.36 17.52
N THR A 78 14.22 14.28 17.17
CA THR A 78 14.68 13.53 15.97
C THR A 78 14.87 12.03 16.17
N GLN A 79 14.44 11.45 17.29
CA GLN A 79 14.69 10.04 17.61
C GLN A 79 14.04 9.08 16.61
N ILE A 80 12.84 9.41 16.11
CA ILE A 80 12.13 8.61 15.10
C ILE A 80 12.85 8.57 13.73
N PHE A 81 13.75 9.52 13.46
CA PHE A 81 14.52 9.54 12.22
C PHE A 81 15.43 8.32 12.10
N LEU A 82 15.99 7.84 13.21
CA LEU A 82 16.83 6.65 13.23
C LEU A 82 16.01 5.38 12.89
N ALA A 83 14.78 5.29 13.40
CA ALA A 83 13.86 4.21 13.06
C ALA A 83 13.44 4.28 11.58
N ALA A 84 13.16 5.48 11.06
CA ALA A 84 12.84 5.69 9.65
C ALA A 84 13.99 5.28 8.72
N ALA A 85 15.25 5.53 9.12
CA ALA A 85 16.44 5.09 8.38
C ALA A 85 16.63 3.56 8.39
N GLY A 86 16.09 2.85 9.39
CA GLY A 86 16.13 1.38 9.44
C GLY A 86 15.20 0.70 8.43
N ILE A 87 14.08 1.33 8.06
CA ILE A 87 13.10 0.81 7.09
C ILE A 87 13.73 0.45 5.73
N PRO A 88 14.50 1.34 5.04
CA PRO A 88 15.12 0.99 3.76
C PRO A 88 16.17 -0.12 3.89
N ILE A 89 16.89 -0.17 5.01
CA ILE A 89 17.91 -1.20 5.27
C ILE A 89 17.25 -2.58 5.46
N GLY A 90 16.16 -2.64 6.23
CA GLY A 90 15.35 -3.85 6.37
C GLY A 90 14.73 -4.29 5.03
N GLY A 91 14.28 -3.33 4.22
CA GLY A 91 13.77 -3.59 2.87
C GLY A 91 14.82 -4.21 1.94
N LEU A 92 16.06 -3.71 1.97
CA LEU A 92 17.20 -4.29 1.25
C LEU A 92 17.48 -5.72 1.70
N PHE A 93 17.49 -5.97 3.01
CA PHE A 93 17.72 -7.31 3.55
C PHE A 93 16.59 -8.28 3.15
N ALA A 94 15.34 -7.84 3.20
CA ALA A 94 14.20 -8.65 2.76
C ALA A 94 14.25 -8.94 1.25
N ALA A 95 14.66 -7.97 0.43
CA ALA A 95 14.74 -8.12 -1.02
C ALA A 95 15.83 -9.12 -1.46
N TYR A 96 16.99 -9.15 -0.79
CA TYR A 96 18.08 -10.06 -1.15
C TYR A 96 18.08 -11.37 -0.36
N GLY A 97 17.51 -11.40 0.84
CA GLY A 97 17.48 -12.59 1.69
C GLY A 97 16.17 -13.38 1.57
N LEU A 98 15.04 -12.74 1.89
CA LEU A 98 13.75 -13.43 2.00
C LEU A 98 13.07 -13.65 0.64
N LEU A 99 13.11 -12.65 -0.24
CA LEU A 99 12.47 -12.71 -1.55
C LEU A 99 12.91 -13.91 -2.43
N PRO A 100 14.21 -14.23 -2.58
CA PRO A 100 14.61 -15.39 -3.37
C PRO A 100 14.12 -16.71 -2.76
N VAL A 101 14.14 -16.82 -1.43
CA VAL A 101 13.70 -18.02 -0.70
C VAL A 101 12.19 -18.27 -0.89
N PHE A 102 11.36 -17.22 -0.73
CA PHE A 102 9.91 -17.33 -0.96
C PHE A 102 9.56 -17.57 -2.43
N TYR A 103 10.35 -17.04 -3.37
CA TYR A 103 10.14 -17.27 -4.79
C TYR A 103 10.41 -18.72 -5.20
N ASP A 104 11.48 -19.33 -4.67
CA ASP A 104 11.86 -20.72 -4.97
C ASP A 104 10.87 -21.74 -4.39
N MET A 105 10.33 -21.48 -3.20
CA MET A 105 9.35 -22.37 -2.55
C MET A 105 7.93 -22.27 -3.14
N LYS A 106 7.68 -21.34 -4.09
CA LYS A 106 6.38 -21.13 -4.78
C LYS A 106 5.17 -20.99 -3.85
N VAL A 107 5.41 -20.59 -2.60
CA VAL A 107 4.41 -20.49 -1.54
C VAL A 107 3.42 -19.37 -1.84
N SER A 108 2.15 -19.59 -1.53
CA SER A 108 1.09 -18.63 -1.81
C SER A 108 0.84 -17.61 -0.70
N THR A 109 1.22 -17.95 0.52
CA THR A 109 1.04 -17.13 1.72
C THR A 109 2.27 -17.22 2.62
N VAL A 110 2.49 -16.25 3.51
CA VAL A 110 3.64 -16.26 4.44
C VAL A 110 3.57 -17.40 5.47
N TYR A 111 2.41 -18.04 5.61
CA TYR A 111 2.13 -19.07 6.62
C TYR A 111 2.19 -20.51 6.11
N GLU A 112 2.48 -20.70 4.82
CA GLU A 112 2.63 -22.00 4.17
C GLU A 112 4.12 -22.35 4.04
#